data_AF-A0A290SA25-F1
#
_entry.id   AF-A0A290SA25-F1
#
_cell.length_a   1.000
_cell.length_b   1.000
_cell.length_c   1.000
_cell.angle_alpha   90.00
_cell.angle_beta   90.00
_cell.angle_gamma   90.00
#
_symmetry.space_group_name_H-M   'P 1'
#
loop_
_entity.id
_entity.type
_entity.pdbx_description
1 polymer ?
#
loop_
_entity_poly.entity_id
_entity_poly.type
_entity_poly.pdbx_seq_one_letter_code
_entity_poly.pdbx_strand_id
1 'polypeptide(L)'
;MKDYKRKTALQFYCVLLACFLTTSCTRVFDKAHGYRGPIIVTIETEDGSVPEFPFLIESVYTESCGHSSCGIDSGYRYFKTAYANKPITFPRDRLDLLQPNAYATILFKVTHPNYHYNVFTRGFGPTDADDPIHITFTVKPFAEQMNKVAGWATGPKQNMQNFTPDSREYKKADIRYRQARFNLGNMITRHITTIKTIYLPHFSKRMQQRVIEKYQPIFRVWYYGVPETDCWDMVDCRKQILKPRKAEYEGL
;
A
#
# COMPACT_ATOMS: atom_id res chain seq x y z
N MET A 1 58.48 49.38 5.55
CA MET A 1 58.14 48.22 6.41
C MET A 1 56.75 48.25 7.04
N LYS A 2 56.18 49.42 7.42
CA LYS A 2 54.80 49.49 7.99
C LYS A 2 53.70 49.12 6.98
N ASP A 3 53.80 49.54 5.72
CA ASP A 3 52.77 49.22 4.71
C ASP A 3 52.76 47.75 4.25
N TYR A 4 53.92 47.10 4.23
CA TYR A 4 54.02 45.69 3.86
C TYR A 4 53.36 44.79 4.90
N LYS A 5 53.51 45.11 6.20
CA LYS A 5 52.84 44.42 7.31
C LYS A 5 51.32 44.65 7.33
N ARG A 6 50.85 45.81 6.87
CA ARG A 6 49.41 46.14 6.81
C ARG A 6 48.69 45.42 5.66
N LYS A 7 49.33 45.28 4.49
CA LYS A 7 48.78 44.51 3.36
C LYS A 7 48.74 43.01 3.63
N THR A 8 49.79 42.45 4.27
CA THR A 8 49.83 41.02 4.65
C THR A 8 48.81 40.68 5.73
N ALA A 9 48.61 41.55 6.73
CA ALA A 9 47.55 41.36 7.73
C ALA A 9 46.14 41.42 7.11
N LEU A 10 45.89 42.33 6.17
CA LEU A 10 44.59 42.44 5.49
C LEU A 10 44.30 41.22 4.60
N GLN A 11 45.31 40.70 3.88
CA GLN A 11 45.17 39.44 3.13
C GLN A 11 44.91 38.24 4.03
N PHE A 12 45.58 38.15 5.19
CA PHE A 12 45.33 37.09 6.17
C PHE A 12 43.90 37.14 6.73
N TYR A 13 43.41 38.35 7.05
CA TYR A 13 42.03 38.52 7.50
C TYR A 13 41.00 38.19 6.41
N CYS A 14 41.24 38.56 5.15
CA CYS A 14 40.35 38.21 4.04
C CYS A 14 40.33 36.70 3.77
N VAL A 15 41.48 36.01 3.87
CA VAL A 15 41.56 34.54 3.73
C VAL A 15 40.88 33.84 4.90
N LEU A 16 41.08 34.31 6.14
CA LEU A 16 40.37 33.78 7.31
C LEU A 16 38.86 34.01 7.22
N LEU A 17 38.42 35.20 6.79
CA LEU A 17 37.00 35.49 6.57
C LEU A 17 36.41 34.60 5.48
N ALA A 18 37.13 34.40 4.36
CA ALA A 18 36.73 33.49 3.29
C ALA A 18 36.68 32.02 3.77
N CYS A 19 37.63 31.57 4.60
CA CYS A 19 37.60 30.25 5.22
C CYS A 19 36.46 30.08 6.23
N PHE A 20 36.13 31.10 7.01
CA PHE A 20 34.98 31.08 7.93
C PHE A 20 33.65 31.09 7.16
N LEU A 21 33.56 31.84 6.05
CA LEU A 21 32.37 31.86 5.19
C LEU A 21 32.17 30.52 4.45
N THR A 22 33.22 29.91 3.90
CA THR A 22 33.11 28.62 3.19
C THR A 22 32.87 27.43 4.13
N THR A 23 33.44 27.44 5.35
CA THR A 23 33.15 26.40 6.37
C THR A 23 31.80 26.57 7.05
N SER A 24 31.23 27.78 7.06
CA SER A 24 29.85 28.00 7.51
C SER A 24 28.81 27.49 6.50
N CYS A 25 29.09 27.56 5.19
CA CYS A 25 28.19 27.03 4.17
C CYS A 25 28.08 25.50 4.20
N THR A 26 29.17 24.77 4.44
CA THR A 26 29.13 23.29 4.42
C THR A 26 28.32 22.69 5.57
N ARG A 27 28.33 23.31 6.76
CA ARG A 27 27.57 22.83 7.93
C ARG A 27 26.05 23.01 7.80
N VAL A 28 25.58 23.95 6.99
CA VAL A 28 24.14 24.18 6.77
C VAL A 28 23.58 23.16 5.78
N PHE A 29 24.37 22.73 4.79
CA PHE A 29 23.97 21.69 3.85
C PHE A 29 23.99 20.28 4.47
N ASP A 30 24.90 19.98 5.41
CA ASP A 30 24.96 18.66 6.05
C ASP A 30 23.77 18.33 6.99
N LYS A 31 23.08 19.34 7.54
CA LYS A 31 21.96 19.11 8.48
C LYS A 31 20.62 18.86 7.81
N ALA A 32 20.41 19.33 6.58
CA ALA A 32 19.15 19.18 5.85
C ALA A 32 19.21 18.08 4.77
N HIS A 33 20.40 17.52 4.49
CA HIS A 33 20.56 16.47 3.49
C HIS A 33 20.34 15.09 4.09
N GLY A 34 19.24 14.46 3.69
CA GLY A 34 19.00 13.03 3.92
C GLY A 34 18.31 12.67 5.24
N TYR A 35 18.16 13.62 6.17
CA TYR A 35 17.28 13.44 7.32
C TYR A 35 15.83 13.61 6.89
N ARG A 36 14.98 12.75 7.45
CA ARG A 36 13.55 12.73 7.18
C ARG A 36 12.92 12.25 8.46
N GLY A 37 12.24 13.13 9.19
CA GLY A 37 11.61 12.76 10.44
C GLY A 37 10.62 11.59 10.31
N PRO A 38 10.24 10.99 11.44
CA PRO A 38 9.42 9.79 11.44
C PRO A 38 8.05 10.06 10.81
N ILE A 39 7.44 9.02 10.24
CA ILE A 39 6.09 9.13 9.65
C ILE A 39 5.08 8.63 10.68
N ILE A 40 4.17 9.50 11.08
CA ILE A 40 3.06 9.15 11.97
C ILE A 40 1.85 8.82 11.11
N VAL A 41 1.48 7.54 11.10
CA VAL A 41 0.36 7.00 10.33
C VAL A 41 -0.86 6.85 11.22
N THR A 42 -2.01 7.32 10.74
CA THR A 42 -3.33 7.03 11.34
C THR A 42 -4.21 6.34 10.30
N ILE A 43 -4.92 5.30 10.70
CA ILE A 43 -5.91 4.62 9.86
C ILE A 43 -7.31 5.03 10.30
N GLU A 44 -8.07 5.59 9.37
CA GLU A 44 -9.49 5.90 9.52
C GLU A 44 -10.32 4.93 8.69
N THR A 45 -11.53 4.64 9.14
CA THR A 45 -12.46 3.76 8.45
C THR A 45 -13.55 4.60 7.81
N GLU A 46 -13.87 4.34 6.53
CA GLU A 46 -14.87 5.12 5.80
C GLU A 46 -16.27 4.98 6.41
N ASP A 47 -16.56 3.81 7.01
CA ASP A 47 -17.82 3.51 7.70
C ASP A 47 -17.85 4.02 9.16
N GLY A 48 -16.80 4.70 9.62
CA GLY A 48 -16.67 5.23 10.97
C GLY A 48 -16.55 4.15 12.07
N SER A 49 -16.47 2.87 11.70
CA SER A 49 -16.41 1.78 12.69
C SER A 49 -14.99 1.60 13.24
N VAL A 50 -14.89 1.19 14.51
CA VAL A 50 -13.59 0.92 15.16
C VAL A 50 -13.44 -0.60 15.27
N PRO A 51 -12.68 -1.26 14.38
CA PRO A 51 -12.52 -2.71 14.42
C PRO A 51 -11.82 -3.17 15.70
N GLU A 52 -12.27 -4.31 16.22
CA GLU A 52 -11.69 -4.97 17.39
C GLU A 52 -10.24 -5.38 17.19
N PHE A 53 -9.84 -5.66 15.94
CA PHE A 53 -8.51 -6.12 15.60
C PHE A 53 -7.72 -5.01 14.92
N PRO A 54 -6.40 -4.93 15.14
CA PRO A 54 -5.58 -3.89 14.56
C PRO A 54 -5.37 -4.10 13.06
N PHE A 55 -5.10 -3.03 12.33
CA PHE A 55 -4.57 -3.08 10.98
C PHE A 55 -3.11 -3.51 11.00
N LEU A 56 -2.70 -4.31 10.01
CA LEU A 56 -1.30 -4.51 9.68
C LEU A 56 -0.92 -3.48 8.61
N ILE A 57 0.12 -2.70 8.89
CA ILE A 57 0.62 -1.65 8.01
C ILE A 57 2.06 -1.99 7.63
N GLU A 58 2.28 -2.23 6.35
CA GLU A 58 3.62 -2.37 5.76
C GLU A 58 4.03 -1.00 5.20
N SER A 59 5.21 -0.51 5.55
CA SER A 59 5.83 0.69 4.98
C SER A 59 7.10 0.29 4.26
N VAL A 60 7.17 0.55 2.96
CA VAL A 60 8.28 0.18 2.08
C VAL A 60 8.83 1.42 1.40
N TYR A 61 10.14 1.60 1.46
CA TYR A 61 10.80 2.57 0.60
C TYR A 61 10.94 2.03 -0.82
N THR A 62 10.56 2.85 -1.81
CA THR A 62 10.68 2.53 -3.22
C THR A 62 11.34 3.70 -3.95
N GLU A 63 12.42 3.43 -4.70
CA GLU A 63 12.94 4.41 -5.65
C GLU A 63 12.22 4.25 -6.99
N SER A 64 11.49 5.28 -7.40
CA SER A 64 11.10 5.41 -8.80
C SER A 64 12.25 6.09 -9.53
N CYS A 65 13.11 5.32 -10.18
CA CYS A 65 14.06 5.90 -11.11
C CYS A 65 13.26 6.59 -12.25
N GLY A 66 13.79 7.70 -12.78
CA GLY A 66 13.19 8.41 -13.91
C GLY A 66 13.09 7.56 -15.19
N HIS A 67 12.77 8.20 -16.33
CA HIS A 67 12.42 7.59 -17.63
C HIS A 67 13.28 6.44 -18.18
N SER A 68 14.45 6.12 -17.60
CA SER A 68 15.27 4.97 -17.95
C SER A 68 15.13 3.86 -16.92
N SER A 69 14.29 2.87 -17.24
CA SER A 69 14.32 1.48 -16.76
C SER A 69 15.36 1.17 -15.68
N CYS A 70 14.95 1.24 -14.41
CA CYS A 70 15.64 0.58 -13.30
C CYS A 70 14.58 -0.19 -12.52
N GLY A 71 14.94 -1.36 -11.98
CA GLY A 71 14.06 -2.14 -11.11
C GLY A 71 13.61 -1.30 -9.92
N ILE A 72 12.46 -1.64 -9.33
CA ILE A 72 12.04 -1.05 -8.05
C ILE A 72 13.02 -1.54 -6.99
N ASP A 73 14.08 -0.76 -6.73
CA ASP A 73 14.94 -1.08 -5.60
C ASP A 73 14.14 -0.74 -4.34
N SER A 74 13.82 -1.80 -3.59
CA SER A 74 13.06 -1.69 -2.36
C SER A 74 14.08 -1.59 -1.25
N GLY A 75 14.15 -0.43 -0.59
CA GLY A 75 15.02 -0.27 0.58
C GLY A 75 14.40 -0.92 1.81
N TYR A 76 14.39 -0.17 2.92
CA TYR A 76 13.83 -0.68 4.16
C TYR A 76 12.35 -1.06 4.05
N ARG A 77 11.98 -2.05 4.86
CA ARG A 77 10.60 -2.53 5.03
C ARG A 77 10.27 -2.62 6.51
N TYR A 78 9.23 -1.91 6.91
CA TYR A 78 8.71 -1.92 8.27
C TYR A 78 7.31 -2.49 8.31
N PHE A 79 7.04 -3.32 9.31
CA PHE A 79 5.69 -3.77 9.64
C PHE A 79 5.32 -3.27 11.01
N LYS A 80 4.18 -2.58 11.12
CA LYS A 80 3.60 -2.22 12.41
C LYS A 80 2.11 -2.53 12.43
N THR A 81 1.59 -2.73 13.62
CA THR A 81 0.17 -2.90 13.85
C THR A 81 -0.39 -1.70 14.58
N ALA A 82 -1.60 -1.27 14.20
CA ALA A 82 -2.26 -0.13 14.82
C ALA A 82 -3.78 -0.31 14.81
N TYR A 83 -4.45 0.11 15.88
CA TYR A 83 -5.90 0.19 15.90
C TYR A 83 -6.39 1.42 15.13
N ALA A 84 -7.63 1.38 14.64
CA ALA A 84 -8.22 2.55 14.00
C ALA A 84 -8.14 3.78 14.90
N ASN A 85 -7.88 4.93 14.29
CA ASN A 85 -7.77 6.23 14.96
C ASN A 85 -6.66 6.30 16.03
N LYS A 86 -5.72 5.35 16.04
CA LYS A 86 -4.53 5.39 16.88
C LYS A 86 -3.29 5.66 16.02
N PRO A 87 -2.53 6.73 16.30
CA PRO A 87 -1.33 7.03 15.53
C PRO A 87 -0.26 5.97 15.79
N ILE A 88 0.48 5.61 14.75
CA ILE A 88 1.65 4.74 14.83
C ILE A 88 2.83 5.38 14.10
N THR A 89 3.96 5.44 14.80
CA THR A 89 5.18 6.06 14.28
C THR A 89 6.00 5.03 13.52
N PHE A 90 6.26 5.27 12.24
CA PHE A 90 7.24 4.55 11.44
C PHE A 90 8.57 5.29 11.46
N PRO A 91 9.69 4.60 11.73
CA PRO A 91 11.00 5.20 11.53
C PRO A 91 11.18 5.47 10.03
N ARG A 92 12.00 6.47 9.73
CA ARG A 92 12.54 6.66 8.39
C ARG A 92 14.04 6.55 8.48
N ASP A 93 14.59 5.62 7.73
CA ASP A 93 16.04 5.55 7.61
C ASP A 93 16.54 6.71 6.77
N ARG A 94 17.78 7.12 7.05
CA ARG A 94 18.53 8.00 6.18
C ARG A 94 18.59 7.37 4.80
N LEU A 95 18.12 8.12 3.81
CA LEU A 95 18.19 7.71 2.41
C LEU A 95 19.29 8.54 1.76
N ASP A 96 20.36 7.89 1.33
CA ASP A 96 21.45 8.51 0.57
C ASP A 96 20.98 8.74 -0.87
N LEU A 97 20.11 9.73 -1.04
CA LEU A 97 19.61 10.11 -2.35
C LEU A 97 20.69 10.79 -3.17
N LEU A 98 20.76 10.41 -4.45
CA LEU A 98 21.69 11.00 -5.42
C LEU A 98 21.46 12.50 -5.69
N GLN A 99 20.29 13.05 -5.34
CA GLN A 99 19.94 14.45 -5.57
C GLN A 99 19.38 15.13 -4.29
N PRO A 100 19.80 16.36 -3.97
CA PRO A 100 19.36 17.11 -2.79
C PRO A 100 17.85 17.33 -2.66
N ASN A 101 17.13 17.33 -3.79
CA ASN A 101 15.68 17.56 -3.88
C ASN A 101 14.89 16.29 -4.23
N ALA A 102 15.53 15.12 -4.25
CA ALA A 102 14.82 13.89 -4.59
C ALA A 102 13.79 13.56 -3.51
N TYR A 103 12.56 13.27 -3.94
CA TYR A 103 11.51 12.77 -3.07
C TYR A 103 11.80 11.31 -2.75
N ALA A 104 11.57 10.90 -1.50
CA ALA A 104 11.43 9.48 -1.22
C ALA A 104 9.98 9.08 -1.41
N THR A 105 9.77 8.11 -2.29
CA THR A 105 8.48 7.47 -2.45
C THR A 105 8.39 6.33 -1.44
N ILE A 106 7.39 6.41 -0.56
CA ILE A 106 7.07 5.35 0.39
C ILE A 106 5.73 4.75 -0.02
N LEU A 107 5.71 3.42 -0.09
CA LEU A 107 4.53 2.63 -0.33
C LEU A 107 4.04 2.06 0.99
N PHE A 108 2.78 2.35 1.32
CA PHE A 108 2.09 1.79 2.48
C PHE A 108 1.08 0.76 2.03
N LYS A 109 1.09 -0.43 2.62
CA LYS A 109 0.03 -1.42 2.42
C LYS A 109 -0.71 -1.60 3.73
N VAL A 110 -2.03 -1.47 3.67
CA VAL A 110 -2.90 -1.58 4.85
C VAL A 110 -3.78 -2.81 4.68
N THR A 111 -3.66 -3.74 5.62
CA THR A 111 -4.33 -5.04 5.60
C THR A 111 -5.16 -5.25 6.86
N HIS A 112 -6.42 -5.64 6.68
CA HIS A 112 -7.30 -6.07 7.78
C HIS A 112 -8.39 -7.01 7.24
N PRO A 113 -8.88 -8.00 8.02
CA PRO A 113 -9.86 -8.98 7.54
C PRO A 113 -11.18 -8.39 7.02
N ASN A 114 -11.64 -7.27 7.58
CA ASN A 114 -12.91 -6.63 7.21
C ASN A 114 -12.79 -5.46 6.21
N TYR A 115 -11.57 -5.01 5.88
CA TYR A 115 -11.37 -3.85 5.01
C TYR A 115 -10.62 -4.25 3.74
N HIS A 116 -10.87 -3.53 2.65
CA HIS A 116 -10.15 -3.75 1.41
C HIS A 116 -8.65 -3.54 1.61
N TYR A 117 -7.85 -4.46 1.06
CA TYR A 117 -6.41 -4.27 0.95
C TYR A 117 -6.12 -3.02 0.12
N ASN A 118 -5.50 -2.02 0.74
CA ASN A 118 -5.17 -0.76 0.09
C ASN A 118 -3.67 -0.55 0.01
N VAL A 119 -3.23 -0.03 -1.13
CA VAL A 119 -1.84 0.40 -1.36
C VAL A 119 -1.82 1.90 -1.56
N PHE A 120 -1.11 2.61 -0.70
CA PHE A 120 -0.98 4.06 -0.74
C PHE A 120 0.46 4.44 -1.05
N THR A 121 0.66 5.17 -2.13
CA THR A 121 1.96 5.74 -2.47
C THR A 121 2.01 7.19 -2.03
N ARG A 122 3.09 7.58 -1.34
CA ARG A 122 3.33 8.95 -0.89
C ARG A 122 4.77 9.36 -1.17
N GLY A 123 4.94 10.48 -1.87
CA GLY A 123 6.23 11.14 -2.02
C GLY A 123 6.46 12.12 -0.88
N PHE A 124 7.63 12.04 -0.25
CA PHE A 124 8.02 12.95 0.82
C PHE A 124 9.30 13.67 0.46
N GLY A 125 9.27 15.00 0.54
CA GLY A 125 10.45 15.84 0.40
C GLY A 125 11.42 15.66 1.57
N PRO A 126 12.60 16.31 1.50
CA PRO A 126 13.46 16.47 2.67
C PRO A 126 12.71 17.18 3.81
N THR A 127 12.88 16.71 5.04
CA THR A 127 12.32 17.34 6.26
C THR A 127 13.35 17.27 7.37
N ASP A 128 13.24 18.11 8.40
CA ASP A 128 14.13 17.99 9.55
C ASP A 128 13.98 16.61 10.22
N ALA A 129 15.10 16.09 10.77
CA ALA A 129 15.15 14.75 11.37
C ALA A 129 14.14 14.55 12.50
N ASP A 130 13.81 15.63 13.20
CA ASP A 130 12.96 15.62 14.39
C ASP A 130 11.52 16.04 14.09
N ASP A 131 11.20 16.42 12.84
CA ASP A 131 9.85 16.88 12.46
C ASP A 131 8.99 15.72 11.92
N PRO A 132 7.96 15.25 12.66
CA PRO A 132 7.16 14.12 12.24
C PRO A 132 6.20 14.49 11.11
N ILE A 133 6.13 13.62 10.09
CA ILE A 133 5.15 13.77 9.01
C ILE A 133 3.88 12.99 9.38
N HIS A 134 2.78 13.70 9.54
CA HIS A 134 1.48 13.10 9.83
C HIS A 134 0.74 12.73 8.54
N ILE A 135 0.29 11.48 8.45
CA ILE A 135 -0.53 11.01 7.35
C ILE A 135 -1.71 10.18 7.86
N THR A 136 -2.85 10.36 7.20
CA THR A 136 -4.06 9.60 7.46
C THR A 136 -4.45 8.81 6.21
N PHE A 137 -4.77 7.53 6.40
CA PHE A 137 -5.32 6.68 5.35
C PHE A 137 -6.74 6.27 5.71
N THR A 138 -7.68 6.57 4.81
CA THR A 138 -9.05 6.09 4.91
C THR A 138 -9.19 4.75 4.20
N VAL A 139 -9.67 3.73 4.92
CA VAL A 139 -9.90 2.38 4.38
C VAL A 139 -11.39 2.09 4.23
N LYS A 140 -11.72 1.34 3.17
CA LYS A 140 -13.11 0.99 2.82
C LYS A 140 -13.45 -0.43 3.26
N PRO A 141 -14.66 -0.70 3.78
CA PRO A 141 -15.10 -2.05 4.07
C PRO A 141 -14.96 -2.96 2.85
N PHE A 142 -14.48 -4.19 3.06
CA PHE A 142 -14.29 -5.13 1.95
C PHE A 142 -15.63 -5.48 1.28
N ALA A 143 -16.72 -5.50 2.05
CA ALA A 143 -18.07 -5.75 1.54
C ALA A 143 -18.52 -4.71 0.50
N GLU A 144 -18.17 -3.43 0.67
CA GLU A 144 -18.48 -2.41 -0.33
C GLU A 144 -17.73 -2.63 -1.64
N GLN A 145 -16.46 -3.02 -1.54
CA GLN A 145 -15.66 -3.38 -2.70
C GLN A 145 -16.21 -4.63 -3.40
N MET A 146 -16.65 -5.64 -2.65
CA MET A 146 -17.37 -6.80 -3.20
C MET A 146 -18.63 -6.39 -3.97
N ASN A 147 -19.45 -5.52 -3.39
CA ASN A 147 -20.68 -5.03 -4.04
C ASN A 147 -20.37 -4.26 -5.32
N LYS A 148 -19.33 -3.41 -5.32
CA LYS A 148 -18.88 -2.69 -6.51
C LYS A 148 -18.48 -3.65 -7.63
N VAL A 149 -17.66 -4.66 -7.34
CA VAL A 149 -17.19 -5.64 -8.33
C VAL A 149 -18.33 -6.54 -8.81
N ALA A 150 -19.23 -6.96 -7.90
CA ALA A 150 -20.44 -7.69 -8.28
C ALA A 150 -21.32 -6.87 -9.25
N GLY A 151 -21.42 -5.57 -9.02
CA GLY A 151 -22.16 -4.64 -9.87
C GLY A 151 -21.68 -4.59 -11.33
N TRP A 152 -20.40 -4.88 -11.61
CA TRP A 152 -19.85 -4.91 -12.97
C TRP A 152 -20.52 -5.94 -13.89
N ALA A 153 -21.12 -6.99 -13.32
CA ALA A 153 -21.82 -8.01 -14.07
C ALA A 153 -23.23 -7.57 -14.53
N THR A 154 -23.81 -6.51 -13.93
CA THR A 154 -25.20 -6.11 -14.14
C THR A 154 -25.48 -5.69 -15.59
N GLY A 155 -24.72 -4.75 -16.12
CA GLY A 155 -24.90 -4.25 -17.50
C GLY A 155 -24.69 -5.35 -18.56
N PRO A 156 -23.58 -6.12 -18.51
CA PRO A 156 -23.38 -7.26 -19.41
C PRO A 156 -24.51 -8.30 -19.34
N LYS A 157 -25.04 -8.59 -18.14
CA LYS A 157 -26.17 -9.51 -17.98
C LYS A 157 -27.44 -8.99 -18.67
N GLN A 158 -27.78 -7.71 -18.50
CA GLN A 158 -28.92 -7.08 -19.18
C GLN A 158 -28.73 -7.09 -20.71
N ASN A 159 -27.52 -6.79 -21.19
CA ASN A 159 -27.20 -6.85 -22.61
C ASN A 159 -27.41 -8.25 -23.20
N MET A 160 -26.99 -9.31 -22.50
CA MET A 160 -27.25 -10.68 -22.94
C MET A 160 -28.74 -11.01 -23.04
N GLN A 161 -29.59 -10.43 -22.19
CA GLN A 161 -31.05 -10.63 -22.26
C GLN A 161 -31.68 -9.91 -23.45
N ASN A 162 -31.07 -8.82 -23.92
CA ASN A 162 -31.59 -7.99 -25.01
C ASN A 162 -31.07 -8.39 -26.41
N PHE A 163 -30.00 -9.18 -26.49
CA PHE A 163 -29.42 -9.60 -27.76
C PHE A 163 -29.84 -11.02 -28.16
N THR A 164 -29.99 -11.26 -29.46
CA THR A 164 -30.25 -12.60 -29.98
C THR A 164 -29.15 -13.56 -29.54
N PRO A 165 -29.51 -14.75 -28.98
CA PRO A 165 -28.53 -15.80 -28.70
C PRO A 165 -27.64 -16.06 -29.92
N ASP A 166 -26.36 -16.32 -29.69
CA ASP A 166 -25.30 -16.54 -30.69
C ASP A 166 -24.86 -15.36 -31.57
N SER A 167 -25.53 -14.20 -31.47
CA SER A 167 -25.05 -12.96 -32.08
C SER A 167 -23.67 -12.55 -31.55
N ARG A 168 -22.96 -11.72 -32.33
CA ARG A 168 -21.66 -11.18 -31.93
C ARG A 168 -21.78 -10.34 -30.65
N GLU A 169 -22.86 -9.58 -30.56
CA GLU A 169 -23.23 -8.70 -29.45
C GLU A 169 -23.47 -9.52 -28.17
N TYR A 170 -24.25 -10.60 -28.29
CA TYR A 170 -24.47 -11.54 -27.19
C TYR A 170 -23.14 -12.14 -26.69
N LYS A 171 -22.30 -12.66 -27.60
CA LYS A 171 -20.99 -13.25 -27.25
C LYS A 171 -20.09 -12.25 -26.53
N LYS A 172 -20.07 -10.99 -26.98
CA LYS A 172 -19.30 -9.91 -26.32
C LYS A 172 -19.83 -9.60 -24.92
N ALA A 173 -21.16 -9.54 -24.75
CA ALA A 173 -21.79 -9.32 -23.46
C ALA A 173 -21.53 -10.48 -22.49
N ASP A 174 -21.63 -11.72 -22.96
CA ASP A 174 -21.32 -12.94 -22.21
C ASP A 174 -19.87 -13.00 -21.71
N ILE A 175 -18.89 -12.66 -22.57
CA ILE A 175 -17.48 -12.56 -22.14
C ILE A 175 -17.32 -11.52 -21.03
N ARG A 176 -17.92 -10.33 -21.17
CA ARG A 176 -17.83 -9.27 -20.15
C ARG A 176 -18.51 -9.67 -18.84
N TYR A 177 -19.66 -10.34 -18.91
CA TYR A 177 -20.36 -10.88 -17.75
C TYR A 177 -19.47 -11.86 -16.99
N ARG A 178 -18.90 -12.84 -17.69
CA ARG A 178 -18.02 -13.85 -17.10
C ARG A 178 -16.76 -13.24 -16.50
N GLN A 179 -16.13 -12.29 -17.18
CA GLN A 179 -14.98 -11.57 -16.63
C GLN A 179 -15.32 -10.87 -15.31
N ALA A 180 -16.46 -10.17 -15.26
CA ALA A 180 -16.89 -9.47 -14.05
C ALA A 180 -17.12 -10.45 -12.89
N ARG A 181 -17.79 -11.59 -13.17
CA ARG A 181 -18.01 -12.66 -12.20
C ARG A 181 -16.72 -13.31 -11.71
N PHE A 182 -15.80 -13.64 -12.62
CA PHE A 182 -14.48 -14.16 -12.29
C PHE A 182 -13.67 -13.19 -11.42
N ASN A 183 -13.71 -11.89 -11.73
CA ASN A 183 -13.04 -10.86 -10.95
C ASN A 183 -13.55 -10.82 -9.50
N LEU A 184 -14.85 -11.00 -9.27
CA LEU A 184 -15.43 -11.09 -7.92
C LEU A 184 -14.87 -12.28 -7.15
N GLY A 185 -14.90 -13.48 -7.75
CA GLY A 185 -14.36 -14.70 -7.15
C GLY A 185 -12.87 -14.56 -6.80
N ASN A 186 -12.06 -14.13 -7.77
CA ASN A 186 -10.63 -13.89 -7.58
C ASN A 186 -10.34 -12.85 -6.50
N MET A 187 -11.15 -11.79 -6.39
CA MET A 187 -10.97 -10.78 -5.35
C MET A 187 -11.21 -11.35 -3.95
N ILE A 188 -12.26 -12.15 -3.77
CA ILE A 188 -12.55 -12.83 -2.49
C ILE A 188 -11.41 -13.78 -2.14
N THR A 189 -11.01 -14.64 -3.08
CA THR A 189 -9.92 -15.61 -2.85
C THR A 189 -8.61 -14.90 -2.49
N ARG A 190 -8.22 -13.84 -3.21
CA ARG A 190 -7.02 -13.05 -2.90
C ARG A 190 -7.08 -12.39 -1.54
N HIS A 191 -8.25 -11.88 -1.14
CA HIS A 191 -8.44 -11.25 0.17
C HIS A 191 -8.23 -12.28 1.28
N ILE A 192 -8.91 -13.43 1.20
CA ILE A 192 -8.75 -14.54 2.15
C ILE A 192 -7.28 -14.97 2.24
N THR A 193 -6.62 -15.18 1.09
CA THR A 193 -5.21 -15.56 1.04
C THR A 193 -4.32 -14.52 1.70
N THR A 194 -4.55 -13.23 1.43
CA THR A 194 -3.78 -12.12 2.05
C THR A 194 -3.93 -12.13 3.57
N ILE A 195 -5.14 -12.41 4.08
CA ILE A 195 -5.34 -12.51 5.53
C ILE A 195 -4.61 -13.73 6.10
N LYS A 196 -4.72 -14.88 5.45
CA LYS A 196 -4.08 -16.14 5.87
C LYS A 196 -2.56 -16.05 5.86
N THR A 197 -1.96 -15.52 4.80
CA THR A 197 -0.50 -15.61 4.56
C THR A 197 0.27 -14.36 4.93
N ILE A 198 -0.39 -13.20 5.03
CA ILE A 198 0.27 -11.91 5.32
C ILE A 198 -0.24 -11.32 6.64
N TYR A 199 -1.54 -11.31 6.91
CA TYR A 199 -2.05 -10.67 8.14
C TYR A 199 -1.80 -11.51 9.39
N LEU A 200 -2.31 -12.75 9.42
CA LEU A 200 -2.26 -13.63 10.60
C LEU A 200 -0.84 -13.88 11.14
N PRO A 201 0.18 -14.13 10.29
CA PRO A 201 1.52 -14.45 10.80
C PRO A 201 2.19 -13.35 11.63
N HIS A 202 1.71 -12.10 11.57
CA HIS A 202 2.24 -10.99 12.36
C HIS A 202 1.68 -10.93 13.80
N PHE A 203 0.78 -11.84 14.18
CA PHE A 203 0.15 -11.86 15.49
C PHE A 203 0.55 -13.08 16.30
N SER A 204 0.41 -13.00 17.63
CA SER A 204 0.59 -14.16 18.51
C SER A 204 -0.46 -15.23 18.21
N LYS A 205 -0.16 -16.51 18.51
CA LYS A 205 -1.11 -17.62 18.30
C LYS A 205 -2.49 -17.35 18.93
N ARG A 206 -2.53 -16.76 20.13
CA ARG A 206 -3.77 -16.39 20.81
C ARG A 206 -4.57 -15.35 20.02
N MET A 207 -3.90 -14.35 19.45
CA MET A 207 -4.57 -13.32 18.64
C MET A 207 -5.00 -13.89 17.29
N GLN A 208 -4.18 -14.73 16.65
CA GLN A 208 -4.55 -15.46 15.43
C GLN A 208 -5.84 -16.25 15.65
N GLN A 209 -5.93 -17.02 16.73
CA GLN A 209 -7.13 -17.80 17.07
C GLN A 209 -8.38 -16.91 17.19
N ARG A 210 -8.28 -15.77 17.87
CA ARG A 210 -9.41 -14.82 17.99
C ARG A 210 -9.84 -14.23 16.63
N VAL A 211 -8.88 -13.91 15.77
CA VAL A 211 -9.15 -13.42 14.41
C VAL A 211 -9.85 -14.51 13.60
N ILE A 212 -9.35 -15.74 13.65
CA ILE A 212 -9.92 -16.91 12.97
C ILE A 212 -11.36 -17.15 13.45
N GLU A 213 -11.59 -17.21 14.76
CA GLU A 213 -12.93 -17.40 15.35
C GLU A 213 -13.93 -16.36 14.86
N LYS A 214 -13.53 -15.08 14.76
CA LYS A 214 -14.41 -14.01 14.29
C LYS A 214 -14.66 -14.06 12.79
N TYR A 215 -13.62 -14.24 11.97
CA TYR A 215 -13.70 -14.00 10.52
C TYR A 215 -13.85 -15.26 9.68
N GLN A 216 -13.45 -16.44 10.16
CA GLN A 216 -13.64 -17.70 9.44
C GLN A 216 -15.10 -17.94 9.03
N PRO A 217 -16.13 -17.76 9.89
CA PRO A 217 -17.51 -17.95 9.47
C PRO A 217 -17.94 -16.95 8.37
N ILE A 218 -17.46 -15.70 8.44
CA ILE A 218 -17.75 -14.66 7.45
C ILE A 218 -17.11 -15.02 6.10
N PHE A 219 -15.82 -15.40 6.11
CA PHE A 219 -15.08 -15.74 4.91
C PHE A 219 -15.60 -17.02 4.26
N ARG A 220 -16.06 -17.97 5.07
CA ARG A 220 -16.77 -19.16 4.58
C ARG A 220 -18.02 -18.79 3.79
N VAL A 221 -18.84 -17.86 4.30
CA VAL A 221 -20.04 -17.38 3.59
C VAL A 221 -19.66 -16.71 2.26
N TRP A 222 -18.64 -15.86 2.25
CA TRP A 222 -18.18 -15.22 1.01
C TRP A 222 -17.65 -16.22 -0.01
N TYR A 223 -16.83 -17.18 0.44
CA TYR A 223 -16.25 -18.22 -0.41
C TYR A 223 -17.35 -19.07 -1.05
N TYR A 224 -18.32 -19.56 -0.27
CA TYR A 224 -19.38 -20.40 -0.82
C TYR A 224 -20.47 -19.63 -1.59
N GLY A 225 -20.69 -18.36 -1.26
CA GLY A 225 -21.68 -17.50 -1.93
C GLY A 225 -21.31 -17.09 -3.35
N VAL A 226 -20.04 -17.21 -3.75
CA VAL A 226 -19.56 -16.89 -5.10
C VAL A 226 -18.91 -18.14 -5.72
N PRO A 227 -19.58 -18.83 -6.67
CA PRO A 227 -19.03 -20.03 -7.31
C PRO A 227 -17.65 -19.83 -7.94
N GLU A 228 -17.38 -18.61 -8.43
CA GLU A 228 -16.15 -18.26 -9.13
C GLU A 228 -14.92 -18.20 -8.21
N THR A 229 -15.05 -18.37 -6.88
CA THR A 229 -13.91 -18.43 -5.96
C THR A 229 -13.07 -19.70 -6.10
N ASP A 230 -13.65 -20.77 -6.66
CA ASP A 230 -12.97 -22.04 -6.96
C ASP A 230 -12.40 -22.07 -8.39
N CYS A 231 -12.49 -20.95 -9.13
CA CYS A 231 -12.01 -20.89 -10.50
C CYS A 231 -10.50 -20.60 -10.57
N TRP A 232 -9.78 -21.34 -11.40
CA TRP A 232 -8.34 -21.18 -11.58
C TRP A 232 -7.99 -20.10 -12.61
N ASP A 233 -8.75 -20.06 -13.70
CA ASP A 233 -8.65 -19.03 -14.73
C ASP A 233 -10.03 -18.73 -15.32
N MET A 234 -10.13 -17.62 -16.05
CA MET A 234 -11.39 -17.15 -16.62
C MET A 234 -11.93 -18.06 -17.74
N VAL A 235 -11.06 -18.74 -18.47
CA VAL A 235 -11.41 -19.57 -19.64
C VAL A 235 -12.13 -20.83 -19.19
N ASP A 236 -11.58 -21.50 -18.18
CA ASP A 236 -12.12 -22.76 -17.65
C ASP A 236 -13.16 -22.55 -16.55
N CYS A 237 -13.28 -21.35 -15.98
CA CYS A 237 -14.23 -21.06 -14.91
C CYS A 237 -15.65 -21.51 -15.23
N ARG A 238 -16.10 -21.32 -16.48
CA ARG A 238 -17.43 -21.78 -16.93
C ARG A 238 -17.65 -23.29 -16.73
N LYS A 239 -16.63 -24.11 -17.01
CA LYS A 239 -16.72 -25.57 -16.84
C LYS A 239 -16.54 -25.97 -15.37
N GLN A 240 -15.77 -25.18 -14.63
CA GLN A 240 -15.46 -25.43 -13.21
C GLN A 240 -16.70 -25.20 -12.33
N ILE A 241 -17.44 -24.10 -12.54
CA ILE A 241 -18.65 -23.79 -11.74
C ILE A 241 -19.81 -24.78 -11.95
N LEU A 242 -19.79 -25.58 -13.02
CA LEU A 242 -20.80 -26.60 -13.30
C LEU A 242 -20.51 -27.93 -12.57
N LYS A 243 -19.30 -28.10 -12.05
CA LYS A 243 -18.90 -29.28 -11.30
C LYS A 243 -19.10 -29.03 -9.81
N PRO A 244 -19.30 -30.08 -9.00
CA PRO A 244 -19.13 -29.95 -7.56
C PRO A 244 -17.77 -29.31 -7.27
N ARG A 245 -17.72 -28.43 -6.26
CA ARG A 245 -16.48 -27.77 -5.85
C ARG A 245 -15.42 -28.84 -5.56
N LYS A 246 -14.23 -28.64 -6.12
CA LYS A 246 -13.12 -29.58 -5.92
C LYS A 246 -12.35 -29.24 -4.65
N ALA A 247 -12.20 -27.95 -4.36
CA ALA A 247 -11.57 -27.48 -3.15
C ALA A 247 -12.64 -27.18 -2.08
N GLU A 248 -12.37 -27.64 -0.87
CA GLU A 248 -13.09 -27.15 0.30
C GLU A 248 -12.47 -25.83 0.78
N TYR A 249 -13.24 -25.04 1.51
CA TYR A 249 -12.70 -23.85 2.13
C TYR A 249 -11.68 -24.24 3.22
N GLU A 250 -10.39 -24.03 2.94
CA GLU A 250 -9.26 -24.40 3.82
C GLU A 250 -9.07 -23.46 5.03
N GLY A 251 -10.10 -22.71 5.40
CA GLY A 251 -10.07 -21.81 6.56
C GLY A 251 -9.09 -20.64 6.43
N LEU A 252 -8.95 -19.93 7.55
CA LEU A 252 -7.93 -18.91 7.80
C LEU A 252 -6.73 -19.52 8.51
#